data_AF-A0A7C5XB59-F1
#
_entry.id   AF-A0A7C5XB59-F1
#
_cell.length_a   1.000
_cell.length_b   1.000
_cell.length_c   1.000
_cell.angle_alpha   90.00
_cell.angle_beta   90.00
_cell.angle_gamma   90.00
#
_symmetry.space_group_name_H-M   'P 1'
#
loop_
_entity.id
_entity.type
_entity.pdbx_description
1 polymer ?
#
loop_
_entity_poly.entity_id
_entity_poly.type
_entity_poly.pdbx_seq_one_letter_code
_entity_poly.pdbx_strand_id
1 'polypeptide(L)'
;MPEQEVPTPTPSAQPVPTPPVQRTEEDIVRETLQNLFLDLVASAQKLSYELATLDPKDSYNREELKDLFDAAKEVVVNIKRIYRFLEKHGRRRPVT
;
A
#
# COMPACT_ATOMS: atom_id res chain seq x y z
N MET A 1 -39.11 57.93 4.10
CA MET A 1 -39.04 56.48 4.36
C MET A 1 -38.26 55.86 3.22
N PRO A 2 -37.13 55.18 3.44
CA PRO A 2 -36.42 54.50 2.37
C PRO A 2 -37.05 53.12 2.08
N GLU A 3 -37.24 52.83 0.80
CA GLU A 3 -37.68 51.52 0.26
C GLU A 3 -36.65 50.43 0.59
N GLN A 4 -37.11 49.31 1.15
CA GLN A 4 -36.30 48.11 1.33
C GLN A 4 -36.21 47.35 0.01
N GLU A 5 -35.02 47.25 -0.56
CA GLU A 5 -34.70 46.29 -1.62
C GLU A 5 -34.79 44.86 -1.06
N VAL A 6 -35.68 44.05 -1.65
CA VAL A 6 -35.81 42.63 -1.37
C VAL A 6 -34.76 41.87 -2.19
N PRO A 7 -33.84 41.09 -1.59
CA PRO A 7 -32.87 40.33 -2.38
C PRO A 7 -33.54 39.15 -3.08
N THR A 8 -33.33 39.06 -4.39
CA THR A 8 -33.75 37.94 -5.24
C THR A 8 -32.99 36.66 -4.88
N PRO A 9 -33.64 35.49 -4.75
CA PRO A 9 -32.92 34.25 -4.48
C PRO A 9 -32.09 33.83 -5.70
N THR A 10 -30.78 33.78 -5.54
CA THR A 10 -29.84 33.23 -6.51
C THR A 10 -30.19 31.77 -6.82
N PRO A 11 -30.25 31.33 -8.08
CA PRO A 11 -30.52 29.94 -8.41
C PRO A 11 -29.38 29.04 -7.89
N SER A 12 -29.75 28.09 -7.03
CA SER A 12 -28.87 27.09 -6.45
C SER A 12 -28.30 26.20 -7.57
N ALA A 13 -26.98 26.28 -7.80
CA ALA A 13 -26.30 25.44 -8.77
C ALA A 13 -26.38 23.98 -8.29
N GLN A 14 -27.08 23.13 -9.06
CA GLN A 14 -27.08 21.69 -8.81
C GLN A 14 -25.65 21.13 -9.00
N PRO A 15 -25.17 20.23 -8.13
CA PRO A 15 -23.88 19.59 -8.31
C PRO A 15 -23.90 18.74 -9.58
N VAL A 16 -23.06 19.10 -10.55
CA VAL A 16 -22.87 18.34 -11.78
C VAL A 16 -22.37 16.94 -11.42
N PRO A 17 -22.96 15.85 -11.94
CA PRO A 17 -22.46 14.50 -11.68
C PRO A 17 -21.05 14.36 -12.23
N THR A 18 -20.07 14.16 -11.36
CA THR A 18 -18.70 13.85 -11.77
C THR A 18 -18.72 12.52 -12.52
N PRO A 19 -18.22 12.43 -13.76
CA PRO A 19 -18.16 11.16 -14.47
C PRO A 19 -17.27 10.17 -13.70
N PRO A 20 -17.62 8.86 -13.69
CA PRO A 20 -16.84 7.87 -12.99
C PRO A 20 -15.42 7.81 -13.57
N VAL A 21 -14.42 7.98 -12.70
CA VAL A 21 -13.00 7.85 -13.07
C VAL A 21 -12.77 6.41 -13.50
N GLN A 22 -12.63 6.15 -14.80
CA GLN A 22 -12.22 4.85 -15.32
C GLN A 22 -10.75 4.63 -14.95
N ARG A 23 -10.48 3.70 -14.02
CA ARG A 23 -9.11 3.28 -13.71
C ARG A 23 -8.52 2.57 -14.92
N THR A 24 -7.33 2.98 -15.34
CA THR A 24 -6.60 2.30 -16.41
C THR A 24 -5.95 1.02 -15.88
N GLU A 25 -5.57 0.09 -16.76
CA GLU A 25 -4.77 -1.09 -16.38
C GLU A 25 -3.45 -0.67 -15.73
N GLU A 26 -2.85 0.45 -16.16
CA GLU A 26 -1.64 1.01 -15.56
C GLU A 26 -1.86 1.48 -14.11
N ASP A 27 -3.01 2.09 -13.81
CA ASP A 27 -3.36 2.52 -12.46
C ASP A 27 -3.47 1.30 -11.53
N ILE A 28 -4.11 0.22 -12.00
CA ILE A 28 -4.26 -1.01 -11.23
C ILE A 28 -2.90 -1.68 -10.99
N VAL A 29 -2.04 -1.74 -12.00
CA VAL A 29 -0.68 -2.31 -11.89
C VAL A 29 0.15 -1.48 -10.90
N ARG A 30 0.07 -0.15 -10.97
CA ARG A 30 0.78 0.76 -10.06
C ARG A 30 0.31 0.59 -8.61
N GLU A 31 -1.00 0.59 -8.38
CA GLU A 31 -1.60 0.40 -7.06
C GLU A 31 -1.22 -0.98 -6.49
N THR A 32 -1.26 -2.02 -7.31
CA THR A 32 -0.86 -3.37 -6.88
C THR A 32 0.62 -3.41 -6.48
N LEU A 33 1.51 -2.78 -7.26
CA LEU A 33 2.92 -2.70 -6.93
C LEU A 33 3.17 -1.92 -5.63
N GLN A 34 2.46 -0.81 -5.43
CA GLN A 34 2.53 -0.02 -4.19
C GLN A 34 2.11 -0.85 -2.98
N ASN A 35 0.99 -1.58 -3.08
CA ASN A 35 0.53 -2.44 -1.99
C ASN A 35 1.53 -3.55 -1.67
N LEU A 36 2.08 -4.21 -2.69
CA LEU A 36 3.12 -5.23 -2.50
C LEU A 36 4.37 -4.66 -1.82
N PHE A 37 4.75 -3.42 -2.15
CA PHE A 37 5.89 -2.75 -1.53
C PHE A 37 5.61 -2.42 -0.06
N LEU A 38 4.42 -1.91 0.25
CA LEU A 38 4.00 -1.64 1.63
C LEU A 38 3.99 -2.93 2.47
N ASP A 39 3.48 -4.04 1.94
CA ASP A 39 3.49 -5.35 2.60
C ASP A 39 4.93 -5.81 2.91
N LEU A 40 5.85 -5.62 1.95
CA LEU A 40 7.26 -5.95 2.15
C LEU A 40 7.87 -5.10 3.27
N VAL A 41 7.68 -3.79 3.24
CA VAL A 41 8.20 -2.88 4.27
C VAL A 41 7.64 -3.24 5.64
N ALA A 42 6.34 -3.49 5.76
CA ALA A 42 5.71 -3.90 7.01
C ALA A 42 6.31 -5.20 7.56
N SER A 43 6.49 -6.22 6.72
CA SER A 43 7.14 -7.48 7.14
C SER A 43 8.60 -7.30 7.54
N ALA A 44 9.35 -6.42 6.86
CA ALA A 44 10.73 -6.12 7.19
C ALA A 44 10.86 -5.34 8.51
N GLN A 45 9.91 -4.43 8.78
CA GLN A 45 9.80 -3.74 10.06
C GLN A 45 9.53 -4.73 11.19
N LYS A 46 8.55 -5.64 11.02
CA LYS A 46 8.26 -6.70 11.99
C LYS A 46 9.51 -7.51 12.31
N LEU A 47 10.23 -8.00 11.29
CA LEU A 47 11.48 -8.72 11.48
C LEU A 47 12.53 -7.89 12.23
N SER A 48 12.64 -6.60 11.91
CA SER A 48 13.56 -5.68 12.60
C SER A 48 13.21 -5.52 14.08
N TYR A 49 11.92 -5.48 14.43
CA TYR A 49 11.48 -5.44 15.83
C TYR A 49 11.83 -6.72 16.57
N GLU A 50 11.52 -7.89 16.01
CA GLU A 50 11.88 -9.18 16.62
C GLU A 50 13.39 -9.30 16.85
N LEU A 51 14.21 -8.83 15.89
CA LEU A 51 15.66 -8.75 16.03
C LEU A 51 16.10 -7.79 17.14
N ALA A 52 15.45 -6.63 17.26
CA ALA A 52 15.79 -5.62 18.25
C ALA A 52 15.39 -6.03 19.68
N THR A 53 14.39 -6.90 19.83
CA THR A 53 13.89 -7.39 21.13
C THR A 53 14.55 -8.70 21.58
N LEU A 54 15.46 -9.27 20.79
CA LEU A 54 16.19 -10.49 21.15
C LEU A 54 17.29 -10.19 22.18
N ASP A 55 17.15 -10.77 23.36
CA ASP A 55 18.15 -10.67 24.44
C ASP A 55 19.46 -11.35 24.04
N PRO A 56 20.62 -10.71 24.16
CA PRO A 56 21.90 -11.33 23.81
C PRO A 56 22.21 -12.52 24.73
N LYS A 57 22.25 -13.73 24.16
CA LYS A 57 22.60 -14.98 24.84
C LYS A 57 23.25 -15.97 23.87
N ASP A 58 24.02 -16.90 24.42
CA ASP A 58 24.85 -17.84 23.66
C ASP A 58 24.04 -18.91 22.92
N SER A 59 22.83 -19.22 23.39
CA SER A 59 21.95 -20.20 22.76
C SER A 59 20.49 -19.84 22.94
N TYR A 60 19.70 -20.09 21.91
CA TYR A 60 18.25 -19.97 21.92
C TYR A 60 17.62 -21.32 21.65
N ASN A 61 16.50 -21.59 22.30
CA ASN A 61 15.64 -22.69 21.93
C ASN A 61 14.71 -22.29 20.76
N ARG A 62 14.02 -23.28 20.19
CA ARG A 62 13.16 -23.09 19.02
C ARG A 62 11.95 -22.19 19.31
N GLU A 63 11.40 -22.25 20.52
CA GLU A 63 10.21 -21.47 20.91
C GLU A 63 10.56 -20.00 21.02
N GLU A 64 11.74 -19.68 21.55
CA GLU A 64 12.26 -18.30 21.65
C GLU A 64 12.52 -17.66 20.28
N LEU A 65 12.90 -18.44 19.27
CA LEU A 65 13.14 -17.95 17.91
C LEU A 65 11.90 -18.05 17.00
N LYS A 66 10.79 -18.56 17.51
CA LYS A 66 9.63 -18.87 16.67
C LYS A 66 9.12 -17.62 15.93
N ASP A 67 8.93 -16.53 16.65
CA ASP A 67 8.34 -15.32 16.09
C ASP A 67 9.32 -14.58 15.15
N LEU A 68 10.62 -14.61 15.46
CA LEU A 68 11.67 -14.19 14.54
C LEU A 68 11.62 -14.96 13.22
N PHE A 69 11.55 -16.29 13.27
CA PHE A 69 11.49 -17.12 12.08
C PHE A 69 10.20 -16.93 11.30
N ASP A 70 9.09 -16.70 11.97
CA ASP A 70 7.82 -16.44 11.30
C ASP A 70 7.83 -15.07 10.60
N ALA A 71 8.38 -14.03 11.24
CA ALA A 71 8.61 -12.73 10.61
C ALA A 71 9.56 -12.82 9.41
N ALA A 72 10.65 -13.60 9.51
CA ALA A 72 11.56 -13.83 8.39
C ALA A 72 10.88 -14.53 7.21
N LYS A 73 10.02 -15.53 7.46
CA LYS A 73 9.23 -16.20 6.42
C LYS A 73 8.28 -15.23 5.73
N GLU A 74 7.61 -14.34 6.46
CA GLU A 74 6.72 -13.33 5.89
C GLU A 74 7.46 -12.43 4.88
N VAL A 75 8.67 -11.97 5.23
CA VAL A 75 9.53 -11.19 4.32
C VAL A 75 9.81 -11.99 3.04
N VAL A 76 10.23 -13.25 3.16
CA VAL A 76 10.52 -14.11 2.00
C VAL A 76 9.28 -14.33 1.13
N VAL A 77 8.10 -14.50 1.72
CA VAL A 77 6.83 -14.63 1.00
C VAL A 77 6.51 -13.35 0.22
N ASN A 78 6.67 -12.18 0.82
CA ASN A 78 6.41 -10.90 0.17
C ASN A 78 7.40 -10.62 -0.97
N ILE A 79 8.69 -10.94 -0.79
CA ILE A 79 9.69 -10.88 -1.87
C ILE A 79 9.27 -11.78 -3.03
N LYS A 80 8.83 -13.02 -2.77
CA LYS A 80 8.36 -13.94 -3.83
C LYS A 80 7.13 -13.39 -4.56
N ARG A 81 6.20 -12.73 -3.86
CA ARG A 81 5.03 -12.09 -4.48
C ARG A 81 5.43 -10.98 -5.42
N ILE A 82 6.35 -10.10 -4.99
CA ILE A 82 6.90 -9.03 -5.84
C ILE A 82 7.61 -9.62 -7.06
N TYR A 83 8.48 -10.61 -6.85
CA TYR A 83 9.19 -11.27 -7.95
C TYR A 83 8.23 -11.81 -9.02
N ARG A 84 7.22 -12.57 -8.61
CA ARG A 84 6.20 -13.11 -9.53
C ARG A 84 5.38 -12.02 -10.22
N PHE A 85 5.08 -10.93 -9.51
CA PHE A 85 4.40 -9.78 -10.09
C PHE A 85 5.25 -9.12 -11.19
N LEU A 86 6.54 -8.91 -10.92
CA LEU A 86 7.49 -8.35 -11.88
C LEU A 86 7.75 -9.28 -13.06
N GLU A 87 7.80 -10.60 -12.88
CA GLU A 87 7.90 -11.53 -14.02
C GLU A 87 6.73 -11.39 -14.99
N LYS A 88 5.51 -11.18 -14.45
CA LYS A 88 4.28 -11.07 -15.23
C LYS A 88 4.13 -9.70 -15.91
N HIS A 89 4.47 -8.61 -15.22
CA HIS A 89 4.19 -7.25 -15.67
C HIS A 89 5.44 -6.47 -16.13
N GLY A 90 6.63 -6.85 -15.67
CA GLY A 90 7.91 -6.18 -15.99
C GLY A 90 8.50 -6.56 -17.35
N ARG A 91 8.19 -7.76 -17.88
CA ARG A 91 8.67 -8.21 -19.21
C ARG A 91 8.02 -7.51 -20.42
N ARG A 92 7.02 -6.65 -20.21
CA ARG A 92 6.25 -6.01 -21.29
C ARG A 92 6.84 -4.70 -21.84
N ARG A 93 7.99 -4.23 -21.35
CA ARG A 93 8.72 -3.10 -21.98
C ARG A 93 10.03 -3.58 -22.62
N PRO A 94 10.07 -3.87 -23.93
CA PRO A 94 11.26 -3.54 -24.68
C PRO A 94 11.41 -2.02 -24.64
N VAL A 95 12.51 -1.56 -24.04
CA VAL A 95 12.95 -0.17 -24.20
C VAL A 95 13.40 -0.07 -25.66
N THR A 96 12.60 0.61 -26.49
CA THR A 96 12.97 1.09 -27.82
C THR A 96 13.07 2.60 -27.78
#